data_AF-A0A8J8IV73-F1
#
_entry.id   AF-A0A8J8IV73-F1
#
_cell.length_a   1.000
_cell.length_b   1.000
_cell.length_c   1.000
_cell.angle_alpha   90.00
_cell.angle_beta   90.00
_cell.angle_gamma   90.00
#
_symmetry.space_group_name_H-M   'P 1'
#
loop_
_entity.id
_entity.type
_entity.pdbx_description
1 polymer ?
#
loop_
_entity_poly.entity_id
_entity_poly.type
_entity_poly.pdbx_seq_one_letter_code
_entity_poly.pdbx_strand_id
1 'polypeptide(L)'
;MEVLILAGITRRTLNQLLRNPYRTLEIRSASNVFVLEHLREGDRVFLTYETLQDITKGTEGIIAQILRMEKMEQRILWEESDEREQMVCRVQLRLVGLGKVIEIRREGDLIKARVREMLPHEMVMG
;
A
#
# COMPACT_ATOMS: atom_id res chain seq x y z
N MET A 1 11.64 9.66 -5.64
CA MET A 1 12.00 8.24 -5.77
C MET A 1 10.91 7.47 -6.50
N GLU A 2 11.22 6.31 -7.07
CA GLU A 2 10.23 5.44 -7.73
C GLU A 2 9.81 4.32 -6.79
N VAL A 3 8.50 4.12 -6.63
CA VAL A 3 7.90 3.15 -5.72
C VAL A 3 6.62 2.57 -6.32
N LEU A 4 6.27 1.35 -5.92
CA LEU A 4 4.95 0.77 -6.18
C LEU A 4 3.92 1.31 -5.18
N ILE A 5 2.64 1.19 -5.53
CA ILE A 5 1.54 1.81 -4.78
C ILE A 5 0.59 0.74 -4.22
N LEU A 6 0.27 0.85 -2.92
CA LEU A 6 -0.88 0.21 -2.31
C LEU A 6 -2.00 1.25 -2.22
N ALA A 7 -3.06 1.05 -3.00
CA ALA A 7 -4.18 1.96 -3.12
C ALA A 7 -5.36 1.50 -2.28
N GLY A 8 -6.33 2.40 -2.05
CA GLY A 8 -7.56 2.11 -1.30
C GLY A 8 -7.29 1.72 0.16
N ILE A 9 -6.15 2.12 0.72
CA ILE A 9 -5.84 1.85 2.12
C ILE A 9 -6.71 2.75 2.99
N THR A 10 -7.44 2.16 3.93
CA THR A 10 -8.37 2.93 4.77
C THR A 10 -7.67 4.10 5.46
N ARG A 11 -8.31 5.27 5.51
CA ARG A 11 -7.78 6.46 6.21
C ARG A 11 -7.41 6.14 7.66
N ARG A 12 -8.21 5.30 8.33
CA ARG A 12 -7.93 4.79 9.68
C ARG A 12 -6.56 4.11 9.76
N THR A 13 -6.23 3.27 8.78
CA THR A 13 -4.96 2.54 8.73
C THR A 13 -3.78 3.48 8.49
N LEU A 14 -3.92 4.44 7.57
CA LEU A 14 -2.89 5.47 7.35
C LEU A 14 -2.64 6.31 8.62
N ASN A 15 -3.71 6.78 9.27
CA ASN A 15 -3.63 7.53 10.52
C ASN A 15 -2.97 6.72 11.66
N GLN A 16 -3.23 5.41 11.71
CA GLN A 16 -2.58 4.53 12.68
C GLN A 16 -1.07 4.38 12.41
N LEU A 17 -0.66 4.33 11.14
CA LEU A 17 0.76 4.28 10.75
C LEU A 17 1.49 5.60 11.03
N LEU A 18 0.79 6.74 10.95
CA LEU A 18 1.33 8.05 11.35
C LEU A 18 1.54 8.16 12.85
N ARG A 19 0.66 7.57 13.66
CA ARG A 19 0.75 7.58 15.13
C ARG A 19 1.74 6.55 15.67
N ASN A 20 1.84 5.40 15.01
CA ASN A 20 2.79 4.36 15.34
C ASN A 20 3.62 4.03 14.09
N PRO A 21 4.92 4.37 14.07
CA PRO A 21 5.76 4.21 12.90
C PRO A 21 5.99 2.75 12.51
N TYR A 22 5.56 1.77 13.31
CA TYR A 22 5.64 0.34 12.97
C TYR A 22 4.27 -0.31 13.03
N ARG A 23 3.85 -0.96 11.94
CA ARG A 23 2.55 -1.63 11.90
C ARG A 23 2.51 -2.80 10.94
N THR A 24 1.87 -3.89 11.36
CA THR A 24 1.52 -5.00 10.47
C THR A 24 0.14 -4.77 9.89
N LEU A 25 0.04 -4.78 8.56
CA LEU A 25 -1.22 -4.72 7.83
C LEU A 25 -1.54 -6.09 7.26
N GLU A 26 -2.82 -6.42 7.24
CA GLU A 26 -3.33 -7.58 6.55
C GLU A 26 -4.03 -7.13 5.26
N ILE A 27 -3.43 -7.49 4.13
CA ILE A 27 -3.85 -7.07 2.80
C ILE A 27 -4.53 -8.24 2.11
N ARG A 28 -5.79 -8.03 1.73
CA ARG A 28 -6.64 -9.04 1.08
C ARG A 28 -7.13 -8.63 -0.31
N SER A 29 -6.87 -7.38 -0.70
CA SER A 29 -7.22 -6.87 -2.03
C SER A 29 -6.33 -7.54 -3.08
N ALA A 30 -6.94 -8.17 -4.09
CA ALA A 30 -6.20 -8.85 -5.16
C ALA A 30 -5.18 -7.92 -5.84
N SER A 31 -5.55 -6.66 -6.10
CA SER A 31 -4.64 -5.69 -6.72
C SER A 31 -3.45 -5.34 -5.83
N ASN A 32 -3.68 -5.14 -4.53
CA ASN A 32 -2.58 -4.85 -3.60
C ASN A 32 -1.72 -6.09 -3.30
N VAL A 33 -2.33 -7.29 -3.27
CA VAL A 33 -1.62 -8.56 -3.17
C VAL A 33 -0.69 -8.71 -4.37
N PHE A 34 -1.19 -8.51 -5.59
CA PHE A 34 -0.38 -8.54 -6.82
C PHE A 34 0.81 -7.58 -6.77
N VAL A 35 0.60 -6.34 -6.30
CA VAL A 35 1.68 -5.36 -6.10
C VAL A 35 2.73 -5.88 -5.12
N LEU A 36 2.30 -6.46 -4.00
CA LEU A 36 3.19 -7.01 -2.97
C LEU A 36 4.01 -8.20 -3.48
N GLU A 37 3.54 -8.96 -4.47
CA GLU A 37 4.32 -10.04 -5.08
C GLU A 37 5.56 -9.57 -5.84
N HIS A 38 5.56 -8.29 -6.24
CA HIS A 38 6.65 -7.66 -6.97
C HIS A 38 7.57 -6.85 -6.06
N LEU A 39 7.37 -6.92 -4.74
CA LEU A 39 8.15 -6.24 -3.72
C LEU A 39 8.88 -7.24 -2.84
N ARG A 40 9.95 -6.78 -2.20
CA ARG A 40 10.77 -7.53 -1.26
C ARG A 40 10.88 -6.80 0.08
N GLU A 41 11.31 -7.54 1.10
CA GLU A 41 11.70 -6.92 2.37
C GLU A 41 12.84 -5.94 2.13
N GLY A 42 12.75 -4.76 2.74
CA GLY A 42 13.63 -3.63 2.52
C GLY A 42 13.11 -2.61 1.50
N ASP A 43 12.23 -3.01 0.57
CA ASP A 43 11.67 -2.10 -0.44
C ASP A 43 10.76 -1.03 0.19
N ARG A 44 10.65 0.09 -0.51
CA ARG A 44 9.71 1.16 -0.15
C ARG A 44 8.47 1.07 -1.01
N VAL A 45 7.34 1.41 -0.38
CA VAL A 45 6.02 1.37 -0.99
C VAL A 45 5.27 2.64 -0.62
N PHE A 46 4.45 3.13 -1.55
CA PHE A 46 3.56 4.27 -1.32
C PHE A 46 2.17 3.78 -0.95
N LEU A 47 1.61 4.28 0.14
CA LEU A 47 0.25 3.97 0.57
C LEU A 47 -0.63 5.21 0.42
N THR A 48 -1.77 5.05 -0.22
CA THR A 48 -2.76 6.12 -0.33
C THR A 48 -4.17 5.60 -0.07
N TYR A 49 -5.05 6.50 0.37
CA TYR A 49 -6.46 6.18 0.53
C TYR A 49 -7.21 6.19 -0.80
N GLU A 50 -6.67 6.88 -1.80
CA GLU A 50 -7.25 6.97 -3.14
C GLU A 50 -7.31 5.59 -3.79
N THR A 51 -8.35 5.36 -4.58
CA THR A 51 -8.44 4.13 -5.38
C THR A 51 -7.41 4.15 -6.51
N LEU A 52 -7.07 3.00 -7.10
CA LEU A 52 -6.11 2.93 -8.22
C LEU A 52 -6.46 3.85 -9.40
N GLN A 53 -7.75 4.13 -9.60
CA GLN A 53 -8.25 4.97 -10.69
C GLN A 53 -8.12 6.47 -10.38
N ASP A 54 -8.16 6.83 -9.10
CA ASP A 54 -8.12 8.21 -8.61
C ASP A 54 -6.68 8.71 -8.34
N ILE A 55 -5.68 7.83 -8.46
CA ILE A 55 -4.28 8.22 -8.33
C ILE A 55 -3.91 9.12 -9.51
N THR A 56 -3.64 10.38 -9.18
CA THR A 56 -3.20 11.42 -10.11
C THR A 56 -1.91 12.09 -9.63
N LYS A 57 -1.30 12.90 -10.50
CA LYS A 57 -0.22 13.80 -10.10
C LYS A 57 -0.74 14.74 -9.00
N GLY A 58 -0.06 14.75 -7.87
CA GLY A 58 -0.48 15.49 -6.68
C GLY A 58 -1.13 14.63 -5.60
N THR A 59 -1.41 13.36 -5.87
CA THR A 59 -1.92 12.43 -4.84
C THR A 59 -0.94 12.34 -3.68
N GLU A 60 -1.46 12.49 -2.47
CA GLU A 60 -0.68 12.45 -1.23
C GLU A 60 -0.85 11.10 -0.54
N GLY A 61 0.13 10.75 0.27
CA GLY A 61 0.16 9.46 0.93
C GLY A 61 1.40 9.26 1.79
N ILE A 62 1.53 8.02 2.25
CA ILE A 62 2.61 7.60 3.15
C ILE A 62 3.65 6.83 2.35
N ILE A 63 4.92 7.14 2.57
CA ILE A 63 6.04 6.29 2.16
C ILE A 63 6.38 5.40 3.34
N ALA A 64 6.31 4.09 3.14
CA ALA A 64 6.68 3.10 4.13
C ALA A 64 7.72 2.13 3.57
N GLN A 65 8.51 1.54 4.46
CA GLN A 65 9.44 0.46 4.15
C GLN A 65 8.84 -0.88 4.60
N ILE A 66 8.94 -1.89 3.75
CA ILE A 66 8.56 -3.26 4.08
C ILE A 66 9.65 -3.86 4.97
N LEU A 67 9.28 -4.23 6.19
CA LEU A 67 10.18 -4.90 7.14
C LEU A 67 10.08 -6.42 7.03
N ARG A 68 8.86 -6.93 6.88
CA ARG A 68 8.57 -8.36 6.79
C ARG A 68 7.32 -8.60 5.95
N MET A 69 7.29 -9.69 5.19
CA MET A 69 6.12 -10.06 4.40
C MET A 69 5.83 -11.56 4.49
N GLU A 70 4.58 -11.91 4.79
CA GLU A 70 4.08 -13.28 4.85
C GLU A 70 2.87 -13.42 3.93
N LYS A 71 2.89 -14.41 3.04
CA LYS A 71 1.75 -14.77 2.20
C LYS A 71 1.09 -16.02 2.75
N MET A 72 -0.23 -16.05 2.73
CA MET A 72 -1.02 -17.20 3.14
C MET A 72 -2.28 -17.32 2.30
N GLU A 73 -2.71 -18.55 2.09
CA GLU A 73 -4.01 -18.87 1.51
C GLU A 73 -4.99 -19.11 2.66
N GLN A 74 -6.15 -18.45 2.59
CA GLN A 74 -7.19 -18.57 3.59
C GLN A 74 -8.47 -19.10 2.93
N ARG A 75 -8.94 -20.25 3.38
CA ARG A 75 -10.24 -20.79 2.99
C ARG A 75 -11.36 -19.91 3.54
N ILE A 76 -12.30 -19.56 2.67
CA ILE A 76 -13.53 -18.84 3.03
C ILE A 76 -14.66 -19.87 3.09
N LEU A 77 -15.26 -20.01 4.27
CA LEU A 77 -16.48 -20.80 4.43
C LEU A 77 -17.63 -20.08 3.73
N TRP A 78 -18.16 -20.70 2.68
CA TRP A 78 -19.36 -20.23 1.99
C TRP A 78 -20.20 -21.44 1.58
N GLU A 79 -21.46 -21.44 2.00
CA GLU A 79 -22.44 -22.50 1.77
C GLU A 79 -22.78 -22.76 0.29
N GLU A 80 -22.50 -21.83 -0.61
CA GLU A 80 -22.85 -21.94 -2.05
C GLU A 80 -21.67 -22.35 -2.94
N SER A 81 -20.49 -22.64 -2.36
CA SER A 81 -19.28 -22.98 -3.11
C SER A 81 -18.63 -24.23 -2.53
N ASP A 82 -18.32 -25.21 -3.39
CA ASP A 82 -17.59 -26.41 -2.99
C ASP A 82 -16.20 -26.06 -2.44
N GLU A 83 -15.58 -25.01 -3.00
CA GLU A 83 -14.30 -24.48 -2.57
C GLU A 83 -14.21 -22.96 -2.80
N ARG A 84 -13.63 -22.23 -1.86
CA ARG A 84 -13.32 -20.81 -2.01
C ARG A 84 -12.12 -20.43 -1.16
N GLU A 85 -11.11 -19.85 -1.80
CA GLU A 85 -9.89 -19.40 -1.14
C GLU A 85 -9.60 -17.93 -1.44
N GLN A 86 -8.87 -17.29 -0.54
CA GLN A 86 -8.38 -15.93 -0.69
C GLN A 86 -6.93 -15.84 -0.26
N MET A 87 -6.11 -15.24 -1.11
CA MET A 87 -4.74 -14.89 -0.73
C MET A 87 -4.74 -13.69 0.21
N VAL A 88 -3.99 -13.82 1.30
CA VAL A 88 -3.80 -12.79 2.31
C VAL A 88 -2.30 -12.53 2.46
N CYS A 89 -1.91 -11.27 2.37
CA CYS A 89 -0.55 -10.82 2.62
C CYS A 89 -0.48 -10.05 3.93
N ARG A 90 0.26 -10.55 4.92
CA ARG A 90 0.61 -9.81 6.13
C ARG A 90 1.93 -9.09 5.91
N VAL A 91 1.90 -7.76 5.96
CA VAL A 91 3.07 -6.93 5.67
C VAL A 91 3.36 -6.04 6.87
N GLN A 92 4.53 -6.21 7.46
CA GLN A 92 5.04 -5.31 8.49
C GLN A 92 5.69 -4.10 7.82
N LEU A 93 5.22 -2.91 8.14
CA LEU A 93 5.65 -1.66 7.56
C LEU A 93 6.30 -0.77 8.62
N ARG A 94 7.30 -0.01 8.18
CA ARG A 94 7.87 1.12 8.90
C ARG A 94 7.56 2.42 8.17
N LEU A 95 6.95 3.39 8.84
CA LEU A 95 6.79 4.75 8.33
C LEU A 95 8.16 5.35 8.03
N VAL A 96 8.37 5.79 6.78
CA VAL A 96 9.57 6.52 6.36
C VAL A 96 9.27 8.01 6.28
N GLY A 97 8.10 8.36 5.75
CA GLY A 97 7.68 9.76 5.64
C GLY A 97 6.39 9.92 4.87
N LEU A 98 6.08 11.16 4.52
CA LEU A 98 4.96 11.51 3.65
C LEU A 98 5.47 11.78 2.25
N GLY A 99 4.61 11.54 1.25
CA GLY A 99 4.98 11.71 -0.14
C GLY A 99 3.84 12.24 -0.99
N LYS A 100 4.23 12.93 -2.06
CA LYS A 100 3.33 13.41 -3.12
C LYS A 100 3.75 12.83 -4.46
N VAL A 101 2.79 12.27 -5.19
CA VAL A 101 3.00 11.73 -6.54
C VAL A 101 3.32 12.88 -7.49
N ILE A 102 4.44 12.81 -8.19
CA ILE A 102 4.85 13.79 -9.20
C ILE A 102 4.70 13.27 -10.63
N GLU A 103 4.71 11.95 -10.80
CA GLU A 103 4.58 11.27 -12.09
C GLU A 103 4.06 9.84 -11.85
N ILE A 104 3.25 9.33 -12.78
CA ILE A 104 2.70 7.97 -12.75
C ILE A 104 3.09 7.27 -14.03
N ARG A 105 3.56 6.03 -13.92
CA ARG A 105 3.89 5.16 -15.04
C ARG A 105 3.18 3.82 -14.85
N ARG A 106 2.47 3.38 -15.89
CA ARG A 106 1.86 2.05 -15.94
C ARG A 106 2.79 1.12 -16.69
N GLU A 107 3.08 -0.02 -16.09
CA GLU A 107 3.89 -1.09 -16.67
C GLU A 107 3.09 -2.39 -16.53
N GLY A 108 2.33 -2.73 -17.58
CA GLY A 108 1.29 -3.75 -17.49
C GLY A 108 0.24 -3.37 -16.44
N ASP A 109 -0.04 -4.29 -15.53
CA ASP A 109 -0.99 -4.11 -14.41
C ASP A 109 -0.39 -3.40 -13.19
N LEU A 110 0.93 -3.12 -13.21
CA LEU A 110 1.60 -2.41 -12.10
C LEU A 110 1.58 -0.90 -12.33
N ILE A 111 1.28 -0.17 -11.25
CA ILE A 111 1.40 1.29 -11.20
C ILE A 111 2.64 1.66 -10.40
N LYS A 112 3.62 2.23 -11.10
CA LYS A 112 4.80 2.86 -10.50
C LYS A 112 4.53 4.35 -10.36
N ALA A 113 4.80 4.91 -9.19
CA ALA A 113 4.78 6.35 -8.98
C ALA A 113 6.19 6.86 -8.71
N ARG A 114 6.52 7.98 -9.36
CA ARG A 114 7.59 8.84 -8.88
C ARG A 114 7.01 9.71 -7.78
N VAL A 115 7.52 9.56 -6.57
CA VAL A 115 7.05 10.26 -5.37
C VAL A 115 8.14 11.21 -4.86
N ARG A 116 7.74 12.42 -4.50
CA ARG A 116 8.59 13.40 -3.78
C ARG A 116 8.23 13.34 -2.30
N GLU A 117 9.23 13.28 -1.42
CA GLU A 117 9.00 13.44 0.01
C GLU A 117 8.43 14.83 0.30
N MET A 118 7.44 14.90 1.19
CA MET A 118 6.80 16.15 1.59
C MET A 118 7.52 16.76 2.79
N LEU A 119 7.62 18.09 2.81
CA LEU A 119 8.19 18.82 3.94
C LEU A 119 7.18 18.86 5.11
N PRO A 120 7.66 19.00 6.37
CA PRO A 120 6.78 19.01 7.55
C PRO A 120 5.66 20.08 7.52
N HIS A 121 5.85 21.17 6.78
CA HIS A 121 4.84 22.24 6.65
C HIS A 121 3.83 22.01 5.53
N GLU A 122 4.07 21.04 4.64
CA GLU A 122 3.12 20.63 3.60
C GLU A 122 2.07 19.62 4.14
N MET A 123 2.14 19.29 5.43
CA MET A 123 1.26 18.31 6.09
C MET A 123 -0.17 18.83 6.23
N VAL A 124 -1.05 18.47 5.29
CA VAL A 124 -2.51 18.62 5.42
C VAL A 124 -3.15 17.24 5.57
N MET A 125 -2.75 16.49 6.61
CA MET A 125 -3.56 15.37 7.09
C MET A 125 -4.16 15.76 8.44
N GLY A 126 -5.16 16.63 8.35
CA GLY A 126 -6.14 16.90 9.41
C GLY A 126 -7.33 15.96 9.27
#